data_AF-A0A1H6L0V1-F1
#
_entry.id   AF-A0A1H6L0V1-F1
#
_cell.length_a   1.000
_cell.length_b   1.000
_cell.length_c   1.000
_cell.angle_alpha   90.00
_cell.angle_beta   90.00
_cell.angle_gamma   90.00
#
_symmetry.space_group_name_H-M   'P 1'
#
loop_
_entity.id
_entity.type
_entity.pdbx_description
1 polymer ?
#
loop_
_entity_poly.entity_id
_entity_poly.type
_entity_poly.pdbx_seq_one_letter_code
_entity_poly.pdbx_strand_id
1 'polypeptide(L)'
;MTEQWQPPAGHQARQQPEETGERLLTWWQRALRWGTWLTFLGVAVANSQSVYFGPLEWLALSVAVGVSVWCMARPLGGPEVDLSQPQHLLGAFVSRTNWALLIIGAVLTTAGVAGAGAAVYDLSTGRATVGDVFTDIGVFLEGWFVELIAPTYDAELENTRAYALFLLILPGLLLLWYNAIPLFNRGNEFEIHADGSVSVRRGDSWEPLTEYQYASVVADGTTIRFESAPRGPAPVVLPQGRVFSRRYGVRLKSAVSAEFFRRLLAGRGFTVESPATGAGFTARRV
;
A
#
# COMPACT_ATOMS: atom_id res chain seq x y z
N MET A 1 -14.51 39.09 26.08
CA MET A 1 -13.31 38.39 26.56
C MET A 1 -12.54 37.92 25.33
N THR A 2 -11.51 38.66 24.96
CA THR A 2 -10.62 38.36 23.84
C THR A 2 -9.57 37.37 24.33
N GLU A 3 -9.66 36.12 23.89
CA GLU A 3 -8.56 35.17 24.04
C GLU A 3 -7.36 35.68 23.23
N GLN A 4 -6.39 36.22 23.94
CA GLN A 4 -5.11 36.63 23.42
C GLN A 4 -4.34 35.35 23.07
N TRP A 5 -4.27 35.05 21.78
CA TRP A 5 -3.42 33.98 21.26
C TRP A 5 -1.97 34.24 21.71
N GLN A 6 -1.45 33.38 22.57
CA GLN A 6 -0.05 33.34 22.92
C GLN A 6 0.67 32.49 21.86
N PRO A 7 1.68 33.02 21.15
CA PRO A 7 2.53 32.19 20.33
C PRO A 7 3.20 31.14 21.22
N PRO A 8 3.30 29.87 20.80
CA PRO A 8 4.03 28.88 21.57
C PRO A 8 5.48 29.34 21.73
N ALA A 9 5.86 29.56 23.00
CA ALA A 9 7.21 29.86 23.39
C ALA A 9 8.10 28.63 23.11
N GLY A 10 9.18 28.86 22.38
CA GLY A 10 10.26 27.90 22.19
C GLY A 10 10.15 27.06 20.91
N HIS A 11 11.16 27.15 20.07
CA HIS A 11 11.52 26.05 19.17
C HIS A 11 11.86 24.84 20.06
N GLN A 12 10.86 24.05 20.47
CA GLN A 12 11.13 22.75 21.03
C GLN A 12 11.82 21.95 19.92
N ALA A 13 13.10 21.65 20.12
CA ALA A 13 13.86 20.79 19.22
C ALA A 13 13.04 19.51 19.00
N ARG A 14 12.69 19.22 17.74
CA ARG A 14 11.92 18.01 17.43
C ARG A 14 12.67 16.81 17.98
N GLN A 15 11.97 16.02 18.78
CA GLN A 15 12.56 14.89 19.49
C GLN A 15 12.67 13.71 18.53
N GLN A 16 13.69 12.89 18.74
CA GLN A 16 13.74 11.60 18.04
C GLN A 16 12.47 10.81 18.39
N PRO A 17 11.87 10.16 17.39
CA PRO A 17 10.68 9.37 17.63
C PRO A 17 11.00 8.25 18.62
N GLU A 18 10.09 8.00 19.56
CA GLU A 18 10.30 6.99 20.60
C GLU A 18 10.48 5.61 19.98
N GLU A 19 11.53 4.91 20.42
CA GLU A 19 11.72 3.50 20.10
C GLU A 19 10.68 2.69 20.87
N THR A 20 9.85 1.96 20.15
CA THR A 20 8.96 0.98 20.76
C THR A 20 9.77 -0.25 21.18
N GLY A 21 9.27 -1.01 22.16
CA GLY A 21 9.86 -2.31 22.53
C GLY A 21 9.73 -3.37 21.42
N GLU A 22 8.92 -3.10 20.39
CA GLU A 22 8.73 -3.98 19.24
C GLU A 22 9.85 -3.79 18.22
N ARG A 23 10.19 -4.86 17.49
CA ARG A 23 11.25 -4.85 16.48
C ARG A 23 10.70 -5.19 15.12
N LEU A 24 11.26 -4.55 14.10
CA LEU A 24 10.91 -4.83 12.70
C LEU A 24 11.57 -6.14 12.22
N LEU A 25 10.94 -6.79 11.24
CA LEU A 25 11.57 -7.85 10.46
C LEU A 25 12.71 -7.29 9.60
N THR A 26 13.89 -7.91 9.66
CA THR A 26 14.99 -7.58 8.74
C THR A 26 14.61 -7.86 7.30
N TRP A 27 15.33 -7.26 6.36
CA TRP A 27 15.12 -7.52 4.93
C TRP A 27 15.36 -9.00 4.57
N TRP A 28 16.36 -9.65 5.17
CA TRP A 28 16.65 -11.05 4.89
C TRP A 28 15.62 -11.99 5.53
N GLN A 29 15.04 -11.66 6.70
CA GLN A 29 13.94 -12.43 7.28
C GLN A 29 12.71 -12.38 6.36
N ARG A 30 12.45 -11.22 5.74
CA ARG A 30 11.39 -11.09 4.73
C ARG A 30 11.71 -11.93 3.49
N ALA A 31 12.95 -11.86 2.99
CA ALA A 31 13.38 -12.65 1.83
C ALA A 31 13.28 -14.15 2.09
N LEU A 32 13.68 -14.61 3.28
CA LEU A 32 13.58 -16.00 3.70
C LEU A 32 12.13 -16.49 3.74
N ARG A 33 11.22 -15.68 4.30
CA ARG A 33 9.77 -15.99 4.29
C ARG A 33 9.23 -16.09 2.87
N TRP A 34 9.58 -15.14 2.00
CA TRP A 34 9.17 -15.20 0.60
C TRP A 34 9.74 -16.43 -0.10
N GLY A 35 11.02 -16.73 0.11
CA GLY A 35 11.68 -17.90 -0.45
C GLY A 35 10.98 -19.20 -0.05
N THR A 36 10.67 -19.39 1.23
CA THR A 36 9.99 -20.62 1.68
C THR A 36 8.57 -20.75 1.15
N TRP A 37 7.81 -19.66 1.11
CA TRP A 37 6.46 -19.68 0.50
C TRP A 37 6.50 -19.92 -1.00
N LEU A 38 7.44 -19.31 -1.73
CA LEU A 38 7.60 -19.54 -3.18
C LEU A 38 8.06 -20.96 -3.47
N THR A 39 8.94 -21.54 -2.65
CA THR A 39 9.33 -22.96 -2.77
C THR A 39 8.14 -23.87 -2.55
N PHE A 40 7.34 -23.63 -1.50
CA PHE A 40 6.11 -24.40 -1.28
C PHE A 40 5.15 -24.29 -2.48
N LEU A 41 4.88 -23.07 -2.96
CA LEU A 41 4.03 -22.86 -4.13
C LEU A 41 4.57 -23.56 -5.38
N GLY A 42 5.87 -23.48 -5.64
CA GLY A 42 6.51 -24.14 -6.77
C GLY A 42 6.38 -25.67 -6.70
N VAL A 43 6.54 -26.25 -5.51
CA VAL A 43 6.36 -27.69 -5.27
C VAL A 43 4.90 -28.09 -5.44
N ALA A 44 3.96 -27.32 -4.88
CA ALA A 44 2.53 -27.58 -5.01
C ALA A 44 2.05 -27.51 -6.47
N VAL A 45 2.55 -26.55 -7.25
CA VAL A 45 2.25 -26.43 -8.69
C VAL A 45 2.85 -27.58 -9.48
N ALA A 46 4.09 -28.01 -9.16
CA ALA A 46 4.73 -29.13 -9.85
C ALA A 46 3.99 -30.47 -9.64
N ASN A 47 3.30 -30.62 -8.51
CA ASN A 47 2.57 -31.82 -8.14
C ASN A 47 1.04 -31.63 -8.17
N SER A 48 0.55 -30.64 -8.92
CA SER A 48 -0.87 -30.26 -8.94
C SER A 48 -1.82 -31.32 -9.51
N GLN A 49 -1.30 -32.43 -10.03
CA GLN A 49 -2.09 -33.57 -10.52
C GLN A 49 -2.48 -34.55 -9.41
N SER A 50 -1.97 -34.37 -8.19
CA SER A 50 -2.30 -35.22 -7.04
C SER A 50 -3.51 -34.67 -6.28
N VAL A 51 -4.44 -35.55 -5.92
CA VAL A 51 -5.62 -35.24 -5.09
C VAL A 51 -5.22 -34.83 -3.66
N TYR A 52 -4.07 -35.30 -3.17
CA TYR A 52 -3.58 -34.99 -1.82
C TYR A 52 -2.15 -34.45 -1.85
N PHE A 53 -1.82 -33.62 -0.86
CA PHE A 53 -0.43 -33.23 -0.61
C PHE A 53 0.41 -34.43 -0.21
N GLY A 54 1.48 -34.67 -0.98
CA GLY A 54 2.49 -35.66 -0.66
C GLY A 54 3.42 -35.21 0.48
N PRO A 55 4.34 -36.09 0.90
CA PRO A 55 5.27 -35.80 1.99
C PRO A 55 6.16 -34.57 1.74
N LEU A 56 6.47 -34.27 0.47
CA LEU A 56 7.32 -33.15 0.08
C LEU A 56 6.60 -31.81 0.24
N GLU A 57 5.32 -31.74 -0.16
CA GLU A 57 4.43 -30.60 -0.01
C GLU A 57 4.21 -30.29 1.48
N TRP A 58 3.92 -31.32 2.28
CA TRP A 58 3.76 -31.19 3.73
C TRP A 58 5.04 -30.68 4.41
N LEU A 59 6.20 -31.16 3.99
CA LEU A 59 7.49 -30.70 4.49
C LEU A 59 7.74 -29.24 4.10
N ALA A 60 7.52 -28.87 2.83
CA ALA A 60 7.68 -27.51 2.35
C ALA A 60 6.73 -26.52 3.06
N LEU A 61 5.47 -26.91 3.26
CA LEU A 61 4.49 -26.14 4.02
C LEU A 61 4.92 -25.95 5.47
N SER A 62 5.36 -27.04 6.14
CA SER A 62 5.82 -27.00 7.53
C SER A 62 7.03 -26.07 7.70
N VAL A 63 7.97 -26.09 6.76
CA VAL A 63 9.11 -25.17 6.73
C VAL A 63 8.65 -23.73 6.53
N ALA A 64 7.73 -23.46 5.59
CA ALA A 64 7.20 -22.12 5.35
C ALA A 64 6.49 -21.53 6.57
N VAL A 65 5.68 -22.34 7.25
CA VAL A 65 5.01 -21.96 8.51
C VAL A 65 6.02 -21.74 9.63
N GLY A 66 6.93 -22.70 9.86
CA GLY A 66 7.94 -22.62 10.92
C GLY A 66 8.85 -21.40 10.78
N VAL A 67 9.32 -21.12 9.57
CA VAL A 67 10.11 -19.91 9.26
C VAL A 67 9.29 -18.65 9.47
N SER A 68 8.01 -18.63 9.08
CA SER A 68 7.14 -17.48 9.29
C SER A 68 6.92 -17.18 10.77
N VAL A 69 6.61 -18.22 11.57
CA VAL A 69 6.44 -18.10 13.03
C VAL A 69 7.74 -17.65 13.68
N TRP A 70 8.88 -18.26 13.35
CA TRP A 70 10.17 -17.87 13.91
C TRP A 70 10.53 -16.41 13.61
N CYS A 71 10.33 -15.97 12.36
CA CYS A 71 10.58 -14.58 11.97
C CYS A 71 9.70 -13.60 12.78
N MET A 72 8.43 -13.91 13.00
CA MET A 72 7.51 -13.06 13.77
C MET A 72 7.78 -13.12 15.28
N ALA A 73 8.17 -14.27 15.81
CA ALA A 73 8.48 -14.45 17.23
C ALA A 73 9.83 -13.83 17.62
N ARG A 74 10.79 -13.79 16.68
CA ARG A 74 12.12 -13.19 16.89
C ARG A 74 12.49 -12.26 15.73
N PRO A 75 11.88 -11.07 15.66
CA PRO A 75 12.31 -10.04 14.72
C PRO A 75 13.72 -9.57 15.06
N LEU A 76 14.63 -9.65 14.08
CA LEU A 76 16.05 -9.33 14.25
C LEU A 76 16.42 -7.95 13.69
N GLY A 77 15.42 -7.16 13.27
CA GLY A 77 15.63 -5.82 12.75
C GLY A 77 15.78 -4.77 13.85
N GLY A 78 15.86 -3.52 13.41
CA GLY A 78 15.90 -2.37 14.29
C GLY A 78 14.60 -2.20 15.08
N PRO A 79 14.63 -1.37 16.14
CA PRO A 79 13.43 -1.02 16.89
C PRO A 79 12.39 -0.42 15.94
N GLU A 80 11.13 -0.81 16.13
CA GLU A 80 10.02 -0.11 15.52
C GLU A 80 9.86 1.24 16.19
N VAL A 81 9.50 2.24 15.40
CA VAL A 81 9.52 3.64 15.81
C VAL A 81 8.13 4.20 15.64
N ASP A 82 7.58 4.81 16.70
CA ASP A 82 6.22 5.33 16.63
C ASP A 82 6.16 6.72 15.97
N LEU A 83 5.50 6.78 14.81
CA LEU A 83 5.22 8.01 14.06
C LEU A 83 3.74 8.44 14.21
N SER A 84 3.19 8.27 15.42
CA SER A 84 1.82 8.66 15.75
C SER A 84 1.63 10.16 15.91
N GLN A 85 2.69 10.91 16.23
CA GLN A 85 2.63 12.34 16.54
C GLN A 85 3.38 13.19 15.51
N PRO A 86 2.85 14.38 15.13
CA PRO A 86 3.50 15.27 14.16
C PRO A 86 4.89 15.75 14.58
N GLN A 87 5.16 15.85 15.89
CA GLN A 87 6.44 16.31 16.43
C GLN A 87 7.58 15.29 16.29
N HIS A 88 7.24 14.03 16.03
CA HIS A 88 8.19 12.91 15.85
C HIS A 88 8.62 12.75 14.38
N LEU A 89 8.10 13.57 13.46
CA LEU A 89 8.42 13.48 12.04
C LEU A 89 9.80 14.08 11.77
N LEU A 90 10.79 13.21 11.60
CA LEU A 90 12.17 13.57 11.27
C LEU A 90 12.72 12.68 10.14
N GLY A 91 13.54 13.28 9.28
CA GLY A 91 14.24 12.62 8.18
C GLY A 91 13.42 12.49 6.90
N ALA A 92 13.91 11.66 5.97
CA ALA A 92 13.34 11.50 4.64
C ALA A 92 12.12 10.56 4.62
N PHE A 93 11.12 10.94 3.84
CA PHE A 93 9.85 10.24 3.63
C PHE A 93 9.60 10.00 2.14
N VAL A 94 9.13 8.80 1.81
CA VAL A 94 8.95 8.34 0.43
C VAL A 94 7.65 7.57 0.25
N SER A 95 6.97 7.79 -0.87
CA SER A 95 5.87 6.93 -1.30
C SER A 95 6.39 5.64 -1.92
N ARG A 96 5.89 4.50 -1.42
CA ARG A 96 6.27 3.16 -1.89
C ARG A 96 5.07 2.44 -2.51
N THR A 97 5.30 1.89 -3.69
CA THR A 97 4.39 0.93 -4.34
C THR A 97 4.61 -0.46 -3.76
N ASN A 98 3.52 -1.16 -3.45
CA ASN A 98 3.60 -2.56 -3.09
C ASN A 98 3.62 -3.40 -4.38
N TRP A 99 4.83 -3.66 -4.89
CA TRP A 99 5.04 -4.40 -6.12
C TRP A 99 4.50 -5.83 -6.08
N ALA A 100 4.53 -6.49 -4.92
CA ALA A 100 3.98 -7.85 -4.79
C ALA A 100 2.48 -7.87 -5.06
N LEU A 101 1.72 -6.96 -4.45
CA LEU A 101 0.28 -6.86 -4.71
C LEU A 101 -0.05 -6.41 -6.13
N LEU A 102 0.79 -5.57 -6.73
CA LEU A 102 0.64 -5.15 -8.12
C LEU A 102 0.83 -6.33 -9.07
N ILE A 103 1.86 -7.15 -8.84
CA ILE A 103 2.11 -8.38 -9.62
C ILE A 103 0.97 -9.38 -9.45
N ILE A 104 0.50 -9.61 -8.22
CA ILE A 104 -0.66 -10.48 -7.96
C ILE A 104 -1.89 -9.97 -8.71
N GLY A 105 -2.19 -8.66 -8.63
CA GLY A 105 -3.28 -8.05 -9.38
C GLY A 105 -3.16 -8.26 -10.90
N ALA A 106 -1.95 -8.13 -11.45
CA ALA A 106 -1.67 -8.35 -12.86
C ALA A 106 -1.92 -9.81 -13.27
N VAL A 107 -1.45 -10.77 -12.47
CA VAL A 107 -1.65 -12.20 -12.71
C VAL A 107 -3.13 -12.56 -12.68
N LEU A 108 -3.87 -12.12 -11.65
CA LEU A 108 -5.31 -12.37 -11.53
C LEU A 108 -6.09 -11.79 -12.70
N THR A 109 -5.77 -10.55 -13.10
CA THR A 109 -6.44 -9.90 -14.23
C THR A 109 -6.15 -10.64 -15.54
N THR A 110 -4.90 -11.06 -15.77
CA THR A 110 -4.51 -11.79 -16.98
C THR A 110 -5.19 -13.15 -17.06
N ALA A 111 -5.23 -13.90 -15.94
CA ALA A 111 -5.94 -15.17 -15.84
C ALA A 111 -7.44 -14.99 -16.14
N GLY A 112 -8.04 -13.93 -15.61
CA GLY A 112 -9.45 -13.66 -15.85
C GLY A 112 -9.78 -13.24 -17.29
N VAL A 113 -8.92 -12.44 -17.94
CA VAL A 113 -9.07 -12.11 -19.37
C VAL A 113 -8.94 -13.37 -20.23
N ALA A 114 -8.02 -14.28 -19.90
CA ALA A 114 -7.90 -15.55 -20.59
C ALA A 114 -9.16 -16.42 -20.44
N GLY A 115 -9.72 -16.52 -19.22
CA GLY A 115 -10.98 -17.24 -18.96
C GLY A 115 -12.17 -16.64 -19.75
N ALA A 116 -12.29 -15.31 -19.77
CA ALA A 116 -13.31 -14.62 -20.56
C ALA A 116 -13.16 -14.87 -22.07
N GLY A 117 -11.93 -14.82 -22.58
CA GLY A 117 -11.61 -15.09 -23.99
C GLY A 117 -11.97 -16.52 -24.39
N ALA A 118 -11.66 -17.50 -23.54
CA ALA A 118 -12.04 -18.89 -23.76
C ALA A 118 -13.57 -19.07 -23.82
N ALA A 119 -14.31 -18.43 -22.90
CA ALA A 119 -15.77 -18.46 -22.89
C ALA A 119 -16.35 -17.86 -24.18
N VAL A 120 -15.88 -16.68 -24.60
CA VAL A 120 -16.34 -16.03 -25.85
C VAL A 120 -16.02 -16.88 -27.08
N TYR A 121 -14.82 -17.47 -27.13
CA TYR A 121 -14.41 -18.32 -28.24
C TYR A 121 -15.31 -19.57 -28.34
N ASP A 122 -15.56 -20.26 -27.23
CA ASP A 122 -16.38 -21.47 -27.24
C ASP A 122 -17.87 -21.18 -27.49
N LEU A 123 -18.40 -20.05 -27.01
CA LEU A 123 -19.75 -19.58 -27.37
C LEU A 123 -19.85 -19.26 -28.87
N SER A 124 -18.87 -18.56 -29.43
CA SER A 124 -18.88 -18.15 -30.84
C SER A 124 -18.67 -19.31 -31.82
N THR A 125 -18.05 -20.40 -31.37
CA THR A 125 -17.82 -21.62 -32.16
C THR A 125 -18.85 -22.71 -31.89
N GLY A 126 -19.83 -22.47 -31.01
CA GLY A 126 -20.87 -23.44 -30.65
C GLY A 126 -20.38 -24.62 -29.79
N ARG A 127 -19.19 -24.51 -29.19
CA ARG A 127 -18.59 -25.52 -28.29
C ARG A 127 -19.10 -25.45 -26.84
N ALA A 128 -19.79 -24.37 -26.51
CA ALA A 128 -20.46 -24.14 -25.24
C ALA A 128 -21.74 -23.32 -25.46
N THR A 129 -22.69 -23.47 -24.55
CA THR A 129 -23.85 -22.59 -24.42
C THR A 129 -23.64 -21.59 -23.29
N VAL A 130 -24.47 -20.53 -23.26
CA VAL A 130 -24.49 -19.57 -22.14
C VAL A 130 -24.81 -20.28 -20.82
N GLY A 131 -25.68 -21.30 -20.86
CA GLY A 131 -26.00 -22.13 -19.71
C GLY A 131 -24.78 -22.85 -19.15
N ASP A 132 -23.95 -23.44 -20.01
CA ASP A 132 -22.73 -24.15 -19.60
C ASP A 132 -21.76 -23.21 -18.87
N VAL A 133 -21.60 -21.97 -19.35
CA VAL A 133 -20.76 -20.97 -18.68
C VAL A 133 -21.30 -20.60 -17.30
N PHE A 134 -22.62 -20.44 -17.15
CA PHE A 134 -23.22 -20.15 -15.84
C PHE A 134 -23.16 -21.32 -14.87
N THR A 135 -23.32 -22.54 -15.36
CA THR A 135 -23.13 -23.76 -14.55
C THR A 135 -21.68 -23.85 -14.07
N ASP A 136 -20.71 -23.57 -14.94
CA ASP A 136 -19.27 -23.56 -14.62
C ASP A 136 -18.94 -22.56 -13.49
N ILE A 137 -19.49 -21.33 -13.58
CA ILE A 137 -19.37 -20.32 -12.51
C ILE A 137 -20.02 -20.82 -11.21
N GLY A 138 -21.20 -21.41 -11.30
CA GLY A 138 -21.96 -21.91 -10.16
C GLY A 138 -21.20 -22.98 -9.40
N VAL A 139 -20.69 -24.00 -10.11
CA VAL A 139 -19.87 -25.08 -9.55
C VAL A 139 -18.58 -24.54 -8.93
N PHE A 140 -17.93 -23.56 -9.56
CA PHE A 140 -16.74 -22.93 -8.99
C PHE A 140 -17.02 -22.18 -7.68
N LEU A 141 -18.11 -21.39 -7.63
CA LEU A 141 -18.51 -20.68 -6.42
C LEU A 141 -18.96 -21.63 -5.32
N GLU A 142 -19.74 -22.66 -5.67
CA GLU A 142 -20.17 -23.71 -4.75
C GLU A 142 -18.96 -24.45 -4.18
N GLY A 143 -18.00 -24.84 -5.01
CA GLY A 143 -16.76 -25.48 -4.57
C GLY A 143 -15.99 -24.64 -3.57
N TRP A 144 -15.80 -23.35 -3.84
CA TRP A 144 -15.17 -22.42 -2.90
C TRP A 144 -15.93 -22.28 -1.58
N PHE A 145 -17.26 -22.12 -1.62
CA PHE A 145 -18.07 -21.98 -0.41
C PHE A 145 -18.08 -23.26 0.42
N VAL A 146 -18.17 -24.42 -0.23
CA VAL A 146 -18.21 -25.72 0.43
C VAL A 146 -16.85 -26.06 1.03
N GLU A 147 -15.74 -25.83 0.32
CA GLU A 147 -14.39 -26.08 0.84
C GLU A 147 -14.07 -25.20 2.07
N LEU A 148 -14.60 -23.97 2.10
CA LEU A 148 -14.43 -23.04 3.22
C LEU A 148 -15.23 -23.45 4.48
N ILE A 149 -16.34 -24.19 4.31
CA ILE A 149 -17.25 -24.62 5.38
C ILE A 149 -17.02 -26.09 5.79
N ALA A 150 -16.64 -26.94 4.84
CA ALA A 150 -16.49 -28.39 4.96
C ALA A 150 -15.35 -28.90 4.04
N PRO A 151 -14.09 -28.89 4.51
CA PRO A 151 -12.90 -29.22 3.71
C PRO A 151 -12.76 -30.69 3.28
N THR A 152 -13.80 -31.52 3.45
CA THR A 152 -13.83 -32.95 3.11
C THR A 152 -14.76 -33.27 1.94
N TYR A 153 -15.39 -32.27 1.34
CA TYR A 153 -16.28 -32.46 0.20
C TYR A 153 -15.49 -32.24 -1.10
N ASP A 154 -15.50 -33.25 -1.97
CA ASP A 154 -14.89 -33.19 -3.29
C ASP A 154 -15.83 -32.41 -4.22
N ALA A 155 -15.70 -31.08 -4.22
CA ALA A 155 -16.34 -30.28 -5.23
C ALA A 155 -15.75 -30.69 -6.58
N GLU A 156 -16.58 -31.04 -7.56
CA GLU A 156 -16.18 -31.54 -8.90
C GLU A 156 -15.43 -30.49 -9.76
N LEU A 157 -14.41 -29.83 -9.18
CA LEU A 157 -13.58 -28.79 -9.76
C LEU A 157 -12.80 -29.29 -10.97
N GLU A 158 -12.57 -30.61 -11.08
CA GLU A 158 -11.95 -31.26 -12.24
C GLU A 158 -12.82 -31.22 -13.50
N ASN A 159 -14.15 -31.06 -13.38
CA ASN A 159 -15.07 -30.98 -14.50
C ASN A 159 -15.41 -29.54 -14.92
N THR A 160 -15.02 -28.55 -14.13
CA THR A 160 -15.18 -27.13 -14.45
C THR A 160 -14.18 -26.70 -15.52
N ARG A 161 -14.68 -26.09 -16.59
CA ARG A 161 -13.86 -25.38 -17.58
C ARG A 161 -13.24 -24.15 -16.91
N ALA A 162 -12.24 -23.55 -17.56
CA ALA A 162 -11.55 -22.37 -17.03
C ALA A 162 -12.39 -21.07 -17.13
N TYR A 163 -13.71 -21.14 -17.41
CA TYR A 163 -14.51 -19.94 -17.61
C TYR A 163 -14.66 -19.18 -16.30
N ALA A 164 -14.81 -19.87 -15.17
CA ALA A 164 -14.89 -19.25 -13.86
C ALA A 164 -13.71 -18.32 -13.52
N LEU A 165 -12.55 -18.47 -14.19
CA LEU A 165 -11.42 -17.55 -14.04
C LEU A 165 -11.78 -16.10 -14.38
N PHE A 166 -12.79 -15.81 -15.22
CA PHE A 166 -13.17 -14.41 -15.50
C PHE A 166 -13.58 -13.65 -14.23
N LEU A 167 -14.04 -14.36 -13.18
CA LEU A 167 -14.34 -13.74 -11.89
C LEU A 167 -13.11 -13.08 -11.26
N LEU A 168 -11.90 -13.53 -11.62
CA LEU A 168 -10.62 -12.98 -11.15
C LEU A 168 -10.32 -11.59 -11.73
N ILE A 169 -11.01 -11.17 -12.80
CA ILE A 169 -10.85 -9.83 -13.39
C ILE A 169 -11.15 -8.76 -12.34
N LEU A 170 -12.28 -8.86 -11.63
CA LEU A 170 -12.72 -7.84 -10.69
C LEU A 170 -11.74 -7.66 -9.49
N PRO A 171 -11.35 -8.71 -8.74
CA PRO A 171 -10.36 -8.57 -7.68
C PRO A 171 -8.97 -8.21 -8.23
N GLY A 172 -8.60 -8.71 -9.42
CA GLY A 172 -7.35 -8.35 -10.10
C GLY A 172 -7.27 -6.86 -10.40
N LEU A 173 -8.31 -6.29 -11.04
CA LEU A 173 -8.41 -4.86 -11.34
C LEU A 173 -8.47 -4.01 -10.08
N LEU A 174 -9.16 -4.45 -9.02
CA LEU A 174 -9.19 -3.73 -7.73
C LEU A 174 -7.79 -3.67 -7.10
N LEU A 175 -7.06 -4.79 -7.10
CA LEU A 175 -5.68 -4.82 -6.60
C LEU A 175 -4.75 -3.95 -7.45
N LEU A 176 -4.86 -4.00 -8.77
CA LEU A 176 -4.10 -3.14 -9.67
C LEU A 176 -4.40 -1.68 -9.39
N TRP A 177 -5.67 -1.28 -9.41
CA TRP A 177 -6.11 0.09 -9.18
C TRP A 177 -5.60 0.63 -7.84
N TYR A 178 -5.84 -0.09 -6.74
CA TYR A 178 -5.48 0.36 -5.40
C TYR A 178 -3.95 0.46 -5.18
N ASN A 179 -3.17 -0.35 -5.89
CA ASN A 179 -1.70 -0.34 -5.80
C ASN A 179 -1.02 0.52 -6.87
N ALA A 180 -1.71 0.89 -7.95
CA ALA A 180 -1.20 1.74 -9.01
C ALA A 180 -1.41 3.24 -8.73
N ILE A 181 -2.45 3.64 -7.98
CA ILE A 181 -2.65 5.06 -7.59
C ILE A 181 -1.37 5.71 -7.03
N PRO A 182 -0.62 5.09 -6.08
CA PRO A 182 0.63 5.65 -5.57
C PRO A 182 1.76 5.72 -6.60
N LEU A 183 1.69 4.95 -7.70
CA LEU A 183 2.67 5.00 -8.79
C LEU A 183 2.46 6.27 -9.63
N PHE A 184 1.21 6.59 -9.94
CA PHE A 184 0.85 7.78 -10.72
C PHE A 184 0.88 9.06 -9.88
N ASN A 185 0.49 8.98 -8.60
CA ASN A 185 0.46 10.10 -7.66
C ASN A 185 1.59 10.00 -6.63
N ARG A 186 2.81 9.68 -7.09
CA ARG A 186 3.93 9.38 -6.19
C ARG A 186 4.46 10.61 -5.44
N GLY A 187 4.30 11.79 -6.04
CA GLY A 187 4.91 13.03 -5.56
C GLY A 187 6.45 12.93 -5.47
N ASN A 188 7.05 13.99 -4.94
CA ASN A 188 8.47 14.06 -4.65
C ASN A 188 8.74 13.61 -3.21
N GLU A 189 9.83 12.88 -2.99
CA GLU A 189 10.28 12.59 -1.63
C GLU A 189 10.51 13.90 -0.88
N PHE A 190 10.20 13.91 0.41
CA PHE A 190 10.43 15.07 1.27
C PHE A 190 11.20 14.68 2.52
N GLU A 191 12.01 15.60 3.02
CA GLU A 191 12.78 15.46 4.23
C GLU A 191 12.35 16.53 5.23
N ILE A 192 12.09 16.10 6.46
CA ILE A 192 11.74 16.98 7.56
C ILE A 192 12.96 17.15 8.46
N HIS A 193 13.41 18.38 8.62
CA HIS A 193 14.56 18.75 9.44
C HIS A 193 14.16 19.02 10.89
N ALA A 194 15.15 19.02 11.79
CA ALA A 194 14.94 19.24 13.23
C ALA A 194 14.40 20.63 13.56
N ASP A 195 14.68 21.61 12.71
CA ASP A 195 14.32 23.03 12.89
C ASP A 195 12.88 23.36 12.51
N GLY A 196 12.16 22.46 11.84
CA GLY A 196 10.86 22.82 11.28
C GLY A 196 10.76 22.55 9.80
N SER A 197 11.85 22.84 9.09
CA SER A 197 11.87 23.03 7.65
C SER A 197 11.68 21.73 6.88
N VAL A 198 11.14 21.87 5.67
CA VAL A 198 10.93 20.75 4.75
C VAL A 198 11.84 20.95 3.56
N SER A 199 12.49 19.89 3.11
CA SER A 199 13.19 19.84 1.83
C SER A 199 12.52 18.83 0.92
N VAL A 200 12.62 19.03 -0.37
CA VAL A 200 12.02 18.18 -1.40
C VAL A 200 13.12 17.64 -2.29
N ARG A 201 13.03 16.37 -2.64
CA ARG A 201 13.96 15.72 -3.54
C ARG A 201 13.69 16.19 -4.97
N ARG A 202 14.69 16.78 -5.61
CA ARG A 202 14.70 17.09 -7.05
C ARG A 202 15.89 16.39 -7.69
N GLY A 203 15.62 15.31 -8.42
CA GLY A 203 16.68 14.44 -8.92
C GLY A 203 17.55 13.92 -7.79
N ASP A 204 18.84 14.27 -7.82
CA ASP A 204 19.83 13.82 -6.84
C ASP A 204 20.07 14.78 -5.66
N SER A 205 19.47 15.97 -5.68
CA SER A 205 19.61 16.99 -4.64
C SER A 205 18.36 17.13 -3.77
N TRP A 206 18.59 17.61 -2.55
CA TRP A 206 17.54 18.10 -1.66
C TRP A 206 17.47 19.62 -1.78
N GLU A 207 16.30 20.14 -2.11
CA GLU A 207 16.05 21.57 -2.21
C GLU A 207 15.08 22.02 -1.11
N PRO A 208 15.31 23.17 -0.45
CA PRO A 208 14.41 23.65 0.58
C PRO A 208 13.04 23.96 -0.02
N LEU A 209 11.98 23.46 0.62
CA LEU A 209 10.62 23.85 0.31
C LEU A 209 10.37 25.24 0.87
N THR A 210 10.30 26.23 -0.02
CA THR A 210 10.00 27.61 0.34
C THR A 210 8.49 27.83 0.20
N GLU A 211 7.74 27.50 1.26
CA GLU A 211 6.27 27.44 1.22
C GLU A 211 5.66 28.78 0.81
N TYR A 212 6.31 29.89 1.17
CA TYR A 212 5.89 31.25 0.83
C TYR A 212 5.90 31.54 -0.69
N GLN A 213 6.56 30.74 -1.52
CA GLN A 213 6.52 30.93 -2.98
C GLN A 213 5.22 30.43 -3.62
N TYR A 214 4.36 29.76 -2.85
CA TYR A 214 3.10 29.16 -3.31
C TYR A 214 1.90 29.95 -2.78
N ALA A 215 0.86 30.04 -3.61
CA ALA A 215 -0.36 30.79 -3.30
C ALA A 215 -1.38 29.94 -2.53
N SER A 216 -1.46 28.65 -2.87
CA SER A 216 -2.35 27.68 -2.26
C SER A 216 -1.65 26.35 -2.05
N VAL A 217 -2.08 25.63 -1.00
CA VAL A 217 -1.66 24.25 -0.72
C VAL A 217 -2.92 23.41 -0.52
N VAL A 218 -3.06 22.31 -1.24
CA VAL A 218 -4.23 21.43 -1.17
C VAL A 218 -3.78 20.02 -0.86
N ALA A 219 -4.36 19.43 0.18
CA ALA A 219 -4.17 18.03 0.53
C ALA A 219 -5.49 17.27 0.34
N ASP A 220 -5.43 16.17 -0.43
CA ASP A 220 -6.60 15.35 -0.77
C ASP A 220 -6.60 13.98 -0.03
N GLY A 221 -5.64 13.75 0.85
CA GLY A 221 -5.44 12.48 1.56
C GLY A 221 -4.53 11.50 0.83
N THR A 222 -4.21 11.76 -0.44
CA THR A 222 -3.25 11.00 -1.25
C THR A 222 -1.98 11.79 -1.54
N THR A 223 -2.10 13.10 -1.80
CA THR A 223 -1.00 14.02 -2.06
C THR A 223 -1.25 15.37 -1.39
N ILE A 224 -0.17 16.12 -1.19
CA ILE A 224 -0.18 17.52 -0.79
C ILE A 224 0.43 18.32 -1.94
N ARG A 225 -0.38 19.12 -2.62
CA ARG A 225 0.02 19.92 -3.78
C ARG A 225 0.18 21.37 -3.38
N PHE A 226 1.37 21.91 -3.63
CA PHE A 226 1.72 23.31 -3.53
C PHE A 226 1.55 23.94 -4.90
N GLU A 227 0.57 24.84 -5.02
CA GLU A 227 0.20 25.50 -6.27
C GLU A 227 0.68 26.95 -6.25
N SER A 228 1.34 27.33 -7.34
CA SER A 228 1.83 28.68 -7.54
C SER A 228 0.82 29.52 -8.31
N ALA A 229 0.93 30.84 -8.18
CA ALA A 229 0.22 31.77 -9.06
C ALA A 229 0.66 31.56 -10.54
N PRO A 230 -0.10 32.02 -11.55
CA PRO A 230 0.17 31.77 -12.97
C PRO A 230 1.55 32.18 -13.51
N ARG A 231 2.31 33.00 -12.76
CA ARG A 231 3.71 33.39 -13.06
C ARG A 231 4.71 32.98 -11.98
N GLY A 232 4.32 32.06 -11.10
CA GLY A 232 5.15 31.57 -10.00
C GLY A 232 5.98 30.34 -10.38
N PRO A 233 6.65 29.71 -9.39
CA PRO A 233 7.43 28.51 -9.63
C PRO A 233 6.56 27.32 -10.07
N ALA A 234 7.22 26.25 -10.53
CA ALA A 234 6.50 25.01 -10.87
C ALA A 234 5.84 24.41 -9.61
N PRO A 235 4.63 23.84 -9.73
CA PRO A 235 3.93 23.25 -8.60
C PRO A 235 4.72 22.07 -8.03
N VAL A 236 4.67 21.92 -6.70
CA VAL A 236 5.33 20.81 -6.00
C VAL A 236 4.28 19.88 -5.43
N VAL A 237 4.42 18.58 -5.67
CA VAL A 237 3.52 17.56 -5.13
C VAL A 237 4.31 16.69 -4.15
N LEU A 238 3.84 16.59 -2.92
CA LEU A 238 4.37 15.69 -1.90
C LEU A 238 3.40 14.51 -1.73
N PRO A 239 3.89 13.29 -1.47
CA PRO A 239 3.01 12.18 -1.15
C PRO A 239 2.42 12.33 0.26
N GLN A 240 1.19 11.85 0.41
CA GLN A 240 0.48 11.80 1.69
C GLN A 240 -0.07 10.39 1.98
N GLY A 241 -0.50 9.69 0.93
CA GLY A 241 -0.89 8.29 0.97
C GLY A 241 0.30 7.36 0.83
N ARG A 242 0.34 6.29 1.64
CA ARG A 242 1.39 5.25 1.62
C ARG A 242 2.82 5.81 1.69
N VAL A 243 3.00 6.81 2.53
CA VAL A 243 4.30 7.38 2.85
C VAL A 243 4.99 6.52 3.90
N PHE A 244 6.29 6.31 3.74
CA PHE A 244 7.12 5.57 4.68
C PHE A 244 8.36 6.40 5.03
N SER A 245 8.78 6.33 6.30
CA SER A 245 10.11 6.82 6.66
C SER A 245 11.17 6.00 5.92
N ARG A 246 12.10 6.68 5.26
CA ARG A 246 13.21 6.03 4.55
C ARG A 246 14.16 5.35 5.52
N ARG A 247 14.38 5.95 6.69
CA ARG A 247 15.28 5.45 7.75
C ARG A 247 14.68 4.26 8.49
N TYR A 248 13.44 4.41 8.96
CA TYR A 248 12.82 3.41 9.84
C TYR A 248 11.94 2.41 9.10
N GLY A 249 11.52 2.70 7.87
CA GLY A 249 10.62 1.84 7.09
C GLY A 249 9.18 1.77 7.62
N VAL A 250 8.85 2.57 8.63
CA VAL A 250 7.52 2.66 9.24
C VAL A 250 6.60 3.52 8.39
N ARG A 251 5.32 3.14 8.31
CA ARG A 251 4.29 3.87 7.57
C ARG A 251 3.89 5.13 8.31
N LEU A 252 3.95 6.27 7.64
CA LEU A 252 3.38 7.52 8.10
C LEU A 252 1.87 7.54 7.81
N LYS A 253 1.05 7.78 8.85
CA LYS A 253 -0.39 7.96 8.70
C LYS A 253 -0.67 9.29 8.00
N SER A 254 -1.57 9.28 7.00
CA SER A 254 -1.91 10.48 6.22
C SER A 254 -2.47 11.62 7.08
N ALA A 255 -3.21 11.29 8.15
CA ALA A 255 -3.71 12.26 9.11
C ALA A 255 -2.60 12.96 9.91
N VAL A 256 -1.54 12.23 10.29
CA VAL A 256 -0.39 12.79 11.02
C VAL A 256 0.41 13.71 10.10
N SER A 257 0.61 13.27 8.85
CA SER A 257 1.21 14.12 7.81
C SER A 257 0.38 15.38 7.56
N ALA A 258 -0.94 15.27 7.44
CA ALA A 258 -1.83 16.41 7.26
C ALA A 258 -1.67 17.41 8.40
N GLU A 259 -1.75 16.94 9.64
CA GLU A 259 -1.66 17.75 10.84
C GLU A 259 -0.31 18.47 10.96
N PHE A 260 0.79 17.79 10.61
CA PHE A 260 2.11 18.42 10.51
C PHE A 260 2.10 19.62 9.55
N PHE A 261 1.62 19.43 8.32
CA PHE A 261 1.63 20.50 7.31
C PHE A 261 0.65 21.62 7.65
N ARG A 262 -0.49 21.32 8.28
CA ARG A 262 -1.40 22.37 8.79
C ARG A 262 -0.69 23.29 9.78
N ARG A 263 -0.01 22.71 10.79
CA ARG A 263 0.73 23.48 11.81
C ARG A 263 1.87 24.28 11.20
N LEU A 264 2.62 23.66 10.27
CA LEU A 264 3.70 24.32 9.54
C LEU A 264 3.16 25.54 8.77
N LEU A 265 2.12 25.37 7.97
CA LEU A 265 1.56 26.43 7.12
C LEU A 265 0.89 27.53 7.94
N ALA A 266 0.13 27.17 8.99
CA ALA A 266 -0.45 28.14 9.90
C ALA A 266 0.63 29.00 10.60
N GLY A 267 1.72 28.36 11.05
CA GLY A 267 2.88 29.07 11.61
C GLY A 267 3.62 29.98 10.61
N ARG A 268 3.38 29.79 9.31
CA ARG A 268 3.91 30.63 8.22
C ARG A 268 2.91 31.66 7.71
N GLY A 269 1.76 31.82 8.38
CA GLY A 269 0.76 32.84 8.04
C GLY A 269 -0.25 32.42 6.97
N PHE A 270 -0.36 31.13 6.64
CA PHE A 270 -1.44 30.65 5.78
C PHE A 270 -2.74 30.52 6.57
N THR A 271 -3.85 30.88 5.94
CA THR A 271 -5.20 30.53 6.43
C THR A 271 -5.50 29.10 6.02
N VAL A 272 -5.69 28.22 7.02
CA VAL A 272 -5.91 26.79 6.81
C VAL A 272 -7.39 26.47 7.04
N GLU A 273 -8.04 25.98 5.99
CA GLU A 273 -9.37 25.38 6.03
C GLU A 273 -9.22 23.86 6.10
N SER A 274 -9.87 23.24 7.08
CA SER A 274 -9.82 21.79 7.24
C SER A 274 -11.20 21.24 7.53
N PRO A 275 -11.57 20.09 6.94
CA PRO A 275 -12.72 19.32 7.42
C PRO A 275 -12.46 18.88 8.87
N ALA A 276 -13.53 18.77 9.66
CA ALA A 276 -13.49 18.52 11.11
C ALA A 276 -12.67 17.28 11.51
N THR A 277 -12.53 16.31 10.61
CA THR A 277 -11.66 15.13 10.75
C THR A 277 -11.11 14.73 9.38
N GLY A 278 -9.88 14.23 9.34
CA GLY A 278 -9.33 13.56 8.16
C GLY A 278 -7.96 14.06 7.70
N ALA A 279 -7.52 13.50 6.57
CA ALA A 279 -6.22 13.80 5.97
C ALA A 279 -6.26 15.00 4.99
N GLY A 280 -7.44 15.52 4.66
CA GLY A 280 -7.58 16.65 3.73
C GLY A 280 -7.39 18.01 4.42
N PHE A 281 -6.92 19.00 3.66
CA PHE A 281 -6.96 20.42 4.03
C PHE A 281 -6.73 21.31 2.80
N THR A 282 -7.12 22.57 2.89
CA THR A 282 -6.73 23.62 1.96
C THR A 282 -6.09 24.76 2.75
N ALA A 283 -4.93 25.24 2.33
CA ALA A 283 -4.27 26.39 2.92
C ALA A 283 -4.10 27.46 1.85
N ARG A 284 -4.38 28.71 2.18
CA ARG A 284 -4.22 29.86 1.29
C ARG A 284 -3.41 30.94 1.95
N ARG A 285 -2.59 31.61 1.14
CA ARG A 285 -1.88 32.80 1.57
C ARG A 285 -2.79 34.02 1.34
N VAL A 286 -3.01 34.79 2.40
CA VAL A 286 -3.75 36.08 2.35
C VAL A 286 -2.77 37.21 2.08
#